data_AF-A0A2T0K5L3-F1
#
_entry.id   AF-A0A2T0K5L3-F1
#
_cell.length_a   1.000
_cell.length_b   1.000
_cell.length_c   1.000
_cell.angle_alpha   90.00
_cell.angle_beta   90.00
_cell.angle_gamma   90.00
#
_symmetry.space_group_name_H-M   'P 1'
#
loop_
_entity.id
_entity.type
_entity.pdbx_description
1 polymer ?
#
loop_
_entity_poly.entity_id
_entity_poly.type
_entity_poly.pdbx_seq_one_letter_code
_entity_poly.pdbx_strand_id
1 'polypeptide(L)'
;MRVMRGATGTDPELAAPWETNQQQTRSAHGMLAGLLAGRDALRPGLDADQARDIAFVLMNVETYPQYADACGWTPDQWTERTAAIVTGALLRTELLVDGDRDG
;
A
#
# COMPACT_ATOMS: atom_id res chain seq x y z
N MET A 1 -6.93 -8.06 -14.26
CA MET A 1 -8.30 -8.35 -13.79
C MET A 1 -9.10 -7.05 -13.53
N ARG A 2 -9.79 -6.50 -14.53
CA ARG A 2 -10.75 -5.35 -14.41
C ARG A 2 -12.09 -5.77 -13.77
N VAL A 3 -12.12 -6.89 -13.05
CA VAL A 3 -13.35 -7.63 -12.77
C VAL A 3 -14.09 -7.11 -11.53
N MET A 4 -13.40 -6.55 -10.53
CA MET A 4 -14.10 -6.11 -9.30
C MET A 4 -14.84 -4.77 -9.45
N ARG A 5 -14.34 -3.83 -10.25
CA ARG A 5 -15.06 -2.58 -10.55
C ARG A 5 -16.23 -2.76 -11.53
N GLY A 6 -16.18 -3.80 -12.36
CA GLY A 6 -17.28 -4.16 -13.27
C GLY A 6 -18.42 -4.91 -12.57
N ALA A 7 -18.10 -5.76 -11.60
CA ALA A 7 -19.09 -6.52 -10.84
C ALA A 7 -19.90 -5.64 -9.86
N THR A 8 -19.28 -4.65 -9.20
CA THR A 8 -19.98 -3.74 -8.27
C THR A 8 -20.99 -2.82 -8.95
N GLY A 9 -20.82 -2.50 -10.24
CA GLY A 9 -21.82 -1.78 -11.02
C GLY A 9 -23.07 -2.61 -11.37
N THR A 10 -23.02 -3.94 -11.17
CA THR A 10 -24.06 -4.88 -11.62
C THR A 10 -24.71 -5.66 -10.46
N ASP A 11 -24.08 -5.70 -9.28
CA ASP A 11 -24.58 -6.42 -8.10
C ASP A 11 -24.41 -5.57 -6.80
N PRO A 12 -25.50 -5.00 -6.25
CA PRO A 12 -25.46 -4.19 -5.04
C PRO A 12 -25.14 -4.99 -3.75
N GLU A 13 -25.30 -6.31 -3.70
CA GLU A 13 -24.90 -7.11 -2.53
C GLU A 13 -23.37 -7.25 -2.42
N LEU A 14 -22.64 -7.12 -3.52
CA LEU A 14 -21.17 -7.14 -3.53
C LEU A 14 -20.55 -5.77 -3.21
N ALA A 15 -21.33 -4.67 -3.26
CA ALA A 15 -20.85 -3.31 -3.02
C ALA A 15 -20.65 -2.98 -1.51
N ALA A 16 -21.54 -3.46 -0.63
CA ALA A 16 -21.44 -3.18 0.81
C ALA A 16 -20.24 -3.88 1.51
N PRO A 17 -19.92 -5.16 1.20
CA PRO A 17 -18.69 -5.80 1.69
C PRO A 17 -17.42 -5.13 1.15
N TRP A 18 -17.50 -4.58 -0.07
CA TRP A 18 -16.39 -3.93 -0.74
C TRP A 18 -15.97 -2.61 -0.08
N GLU A 19 -16.91 -1.69 0.11
CA GLU A 19 -16.64 -0.42 0.80
C GLU A 19 -16.12 -0.65 2.21
N THR A 20 -16.69 -1.64 2.90
CA THR A 20 -16.20 -2.07 4.22
C THR A 20 -14.75 -2.55 4.14
N ASN A 21 -14.41 -3.40 3.17
CA ASN A 21 -13.03 -3.88 3.00
C ASN A 21 -12.04 -2.74 2.69
N GLN A 22 -12.43 -1.81 1.82
CA GLN A 22 -11.60 -0.64 1.50
C GLN A 22 -11.41 0.26 2.72
N GLN A 23 -12.47 0.49 3.51
CA GLN A 23 -12.39 1.28 4.73
C GLN A 23 -11.51 0.60 5.80
N GLN A 24 -11.64 -0.72 5.98
CA GLN A 24 -10.78 -1.48 6.90
C GLN A 24 -9.32 -1.45 6.46
N THR A 25 -9.06 -1.66 5.17
CA THR A 25 -7.72 -1.58 4.58
C THR A 25 -7.13 -0.19 4.79
N ARG A 26 -7.91 0.88 4.54
CA ARG A 26 -7.47 2.26 4.74
C ARG A 26 -7.19 2.57 6.21
N SER A 27 -8.01 2.05 7.13
CA SER A 27 -7.79 2.18 8.58
C SER A 27 -6.50 1.47 9.02
N ALA A 28 -6.22 0.27 8.49
CA ALA A 28 -4.97 -0.46 8.79
C ALA A 28 -3.73 0.33 8.36
N HIS A 29 -3.74 0.92 7.16
CA HIS A 29 -2.67 1.80 6.70
C HIS A 29 -2.57 3.09 7.53
N GLY A 30 -3.69 3.58 8.08
CA GLY A 30 -3.70 4.71 9.02
C GLY A 30 -2.95 4.40 10.31
N MET A 31 -3.12 3.19 10.87
CA MET A 31 -2.36 2.75 12.04
C MET A 31 -0.87 2.65 11.74
N LEU A 32 -0.49 2.08 10.60
CA LEU A 32 0.91 2.00 10.16
C LEU A 32 1.53 3.41 10.04
N ALA A 33 0.85 4.33 9.34
CA ALA A 33 1.33 5.69 9.15
C ALA A 33 1.49 6.45 10.49
N GLY A 34 0.55 6.27 11.41
CA GLY A 34 0.63 6.85 12.75
C GLY A 34 1.83 6.31 13.55
N LEU A 35 2.12 5.01 13.47
CA LEU A 35 3.30 4.42 14.10
C LEU A 35 4.61 4.97 13.52
N LEU A 36 4.68 5.13 12.20
CA LEU A 36 5.86 5.71 11.53
C LEU A 36 6.04 7.19 11.91
N ALA A 37 4.96 7.97 11.94
CA ALA A 37 5.00 9.37 12.35
C ALA A 37 5.44 9.54 13.81
N GLY A 38 4.90 8.72 14.72
CA GLY A 38 5.28 8.75 16.14
C GLY A 38 6.74 8.34 16.40
N ARG A 39 7.38 7.67 15.45
CA ARG A 39 8.81 7.31 15.48
C ARG A 39 9.69 8.29 14.71
N ASP A 40 9.13 9.38 14.20
CA ASP A 40 9.83 10.33 13.33
C ASP A 40 10.46 9.66 12.09
N ALA A 41 9.87 8.55 11.63
CA ALA A 41 10.41 7.73 10.56
C ALA A 41 9.95 8.17 9.16
N LEU A 42 8.93 9.03 9.08
CA LEU A 42 8.39 9.51 7.81
C LEU A 42 9.35 10.48 7.12
N ARG A 43 9.42 10.41 5.79
CA ARG A 43 10.17 11.34 4.94
C ARG A 43 9.82 12.80 5.30
N PRO A 44 10.79 13.74 5.30
CA PRO A 44 10.51 15.14 5.56
C PRO A 44 9.42 15.70 4.63
N GLY A 45 8.49 16.46 5.20
CA GLY A 45 7.35 17.04 4.49
C GLY A 45 6.18 16.10 4.26
N LEU A 46 6.21 14.89 4.83
CA LEU A 46 5.13 13.91 4.74
C LEU A 46 4.44 13.75 6.10
N ASP A 47 3.14 14.03 6.15
CA ASP A 47 2.33 13.78 7.33
C ASP A 47 1.74 12.36 7.34
N ALA A 48 1.12 11.97 8.46
CA ALA A 48 0.56 10.64 8.63
C ALA A 48 -0.63 10.36 7.69
N ASP A 49 -1.41 11.37 7.31
CA ASP A 49 -2.54 11.20 6.39
C ASP A 49 -2.05 10.95 4.96
N GLN A 50 -1.05 11.70 4.52
CA GLN A 50 -0.36 11.51 3.25
C GLN A 50 0.33 10.14 3.19
N ALA A 51 1.00 9.73 4.27
CA ALA A 51 1.65 8.43 4.36
C ALA A 51 0.63 7.28 4.26
N ARG A 52 -0.51 7.41 4.96
CA ARG A 52 -1.62 6.46 4.83
C ARG A 52 -2.10 6.36 3.40
N ASP A 53 -2.37 7.49 2.75
CA ASP A 53 -2.97 7.48 1.41
C ASP A 53 -2.00 6.89 0.38
N ILE A 54 -0.70 7.18 0.48
CA ILE A 54 0.35 6.53 -0.34
C ILE A 54 0.38 5.02 -0.09
N ALA A 55 0.45 4.59 1.17
CA ALA A 55 0.52 3.18 1.53
C ALA A 55 -0.74 2.41 1.06
N PHE A 56 -1.91 3.00 1.30
CA PHE A 56 -3.20 2.45 0.86
C PHE A 56 -3.23 2.27 -0.66
N VAL A 57 -2.80 3.25 -1.44
CA VAL A 57 -2.81 3.14 -2.91
C VAL A 57 -1.84 2.08 -3.41
N LEU A 58 -0.62 2.02 -2.85
CA LEU A 58 0.42 1.11 -3.35
C LEU A 58 0.22 -0.35 -2.91
N MET A 59 -0.32 -0.58 -1.71
CA MET A 59 -0.46 -1.90 -1.10
C MET A 59 -1.89 -2.46 -1.18
N ASN A 60 -2.82 -1.78 -1.86
CA ASN A 60 -4.17 -2.31 -2.01
C ASN A 60 -4.16 -3.60 -2.83
N VAL A 61 -4.95 -4.59 -2.44
CA VAL A 61 -5.16 -5.82 -3.24
C VAL A 61 -5.64 -5.53 -4.67
N GLU A 62 -6.29 -4.38 -4.92
CA GLU A 62 -6.67 -3.93 -6.27
C GLU A 62 -5.51 -3.70 -7.23
N THR A 63 -4.30 -3.43 -6.72
CA THR A 63 -3.13 -3.20 -7.57
C THR A 63 -2.47 -4.51 -7.98
N TYR A 64 -2.74 -5.62 -7.28
CA TYR A 64 -2.18 -6.93 -7.60
C TYR A 64 -2.39 -7.35 -9.06
N PRO A 65 -3.60 -7.24 -9.66
CA PRO A 65 -3.77 -7.57 -11.07
C PRO A 65 -3.01 -6.66 -12.03
N GLN A 66 -2.72 -5.41 -11.65
CA GLN A 66 -1.87 -4.54 -12.48
C GLN A 66 -0.42 -5.04 -12.44
N TYR A 67 0.08 -5.40 -11.27
CA TYR A 67 1.44 -5.93 -11.12
C TYR A 67 1.63 -7.30 -11.76
N ALA A 68 0.67 -8.22 -11.57
CA ALA A 68 0.75 -9.57 -12.14
C ALA A 68 0.46 -9.58 -13.64
N ASP A 69 -0.68 -9.02 -14.08
CA ASP A 69 -1.12 -9.17 -15.47
C ASP A 69 -0.43 -8.18 -16.41
N ALA A 70 -0.21 -6.93 -15.98
CA ALA A 70 0.37 -5.90 -16.84
C ALA A 70 1.90 -5.82 -16.72
N CYS A 71 2.43 -5.96 -15.50
CA CYS A 71 3.88 -5.91 -15.27
C CYS A 71 4.55 -7.30 -15.30
N GLY A 72 3.79 -8.39 -15.29
CA GLY A 72 4.32 -9.75 -15.36
C GLY A 72 5.07 -10.20 -14.10
N TRP A 73 4.81 -9.58 -12.95
CA TRP A 73 5.51 -9.90 -11.71
C TRP A 73 5.01 -11.20 -11.09
N THR A 74 5.93 -12.01 -10.59
CA THR A 74 5.58 -13.11 -9.68
C THR A 74 5.10 -12.56 -8.32
N PRO A 75 4.37 -13.34 -7.50
CA PRO A 75 3.97 -12.91 -6.16
C PRO A 75 5.16 -12.47 -5.28
N ASP A 76 6.29 -13.17 -5.37
CA ASP A 76 7.51 -12.83 -4.62
C ASP A 76 8.07 -11.48 -5.09
N GLN A 77 8.16 -11.30 -6.41
CA GLN A 77 8.62 -10.04 -7.00
C GLN A 77 7.68 -8.88 -6.65
N TRP A 78 6.37 -9.12 -6.61
CA TRP A 78 5.42 -8.10 -6.18
C TRP A 78 5.65 -7.72 -4.71
N THR A 79 5.85 -8.68 -3.83
CA THR A 79 6.13 -8.43 -2.41
C THR A 79 7.41 -7.63 -2.24
N GLU A 80 8.52 -8.09 -2.82
CA GLU A 80 9.83 -7.45 -2.72
C GLU A 80 9.81 -6.03 -3.29
N ARG A 81 9.30 -5.86 -4.51
CA ARG A 81 9.29 -4.55 -5.19
C ARG A 81 8.34 -3.58 -4.53
N THR A 82 7.15 -4.03 -4.12
CA THR A 82 6.20 -3.16 -3.42
C THR A 82 6.74 -2.72 -2.07
N ALA A 83 7.38 -3.62 -1.32
CA ALA A 83 8.05 -3.27 -0.07
C ALA A 83 9.13 -2.21 -0.29
N ALA A 84 9.99 -2.37 -1.31
CA ALA A 84 11.03 -1.39 -1.64
C ALA A 84 10.44 -0.04 -2.05
N ILE A 85 9.41 -0.02 -2.90
CA ILE A 85 8.74 1.20 -3.38
C ILE A 85 8.08 1.94 -2.22
N VAL A 86 7.30 1.24 -1.39
CA VAL A 86 6.62 1.84 -0.22
C VAL A 86 7.64 2.37 0.78
N THR A 87 8.70 1.60 1.04
CA THR A 87 9.80 1.98 1.93
C THR A 87 10.47 3.28 1.45
N GLY A 88 10.84 3.36 0.18
CA GLY A 88 11.42 4.59 -0.39
C GLY A 88 10.43 5.76 -0.49
N ALA A 89 9.14 5.48 -0.62
CA ALA A 89 8.10 6.51 -0.68
C ALA A 89 7.79 7.13 0.70
N LEU A 90 7.86 6.32 1.76
CA LEU A 90 7.42 6.71 3.11
C LEU A 90 8.56 7.06 4.05
N LEU A 91 9.69 6.38 3.98
CA LEU A 91 10.73 6.51 5.00
C LEU A 91 11.79 7.56 4.64
N ARG A 92 12.43 8.09 5.69
CA ARG A 92 13.62 8.95 5.54
C ARG A 92 14.77 8.17 4.94
N THR A 93 15.53 8.80 4.05
CA THR A 93 16.68 8.17 3.36
C THR A 93 17.74 7.65 4.34
N GLU A 94 17.93 8.31 5.48
CA GLU A 94 18.84 7.88 6.55
C GLU A 94 18.48 6.49 7.11
N LEU A 95 17.19 6.13 7.16
CA LEU A 95 16.73 4.80 7.58
C LEU A 95 16.89 3.73 6.49
N LEU A 96 17.09 4.14 5.24
CA LEU A 96 17.26 3.21 4.11
C LEU A 96 18.69 2.70 3.98
N VAL A 97 19.67 3.49 4.41
CA VAL A 97 21.11 3.18 4.28
C VAL A 97 21.61 2.25 5.40
N ASP A 98 20.94 2.24 6.55
CA ASP A 98 21.32 1.39 7.70
C ASP A 98 20.79 -0.04 7.59
N GLY A 99 19.71 -0.28 6.83
CA GLY A 99 19.13 -1.62 6.62
C GLY A 99 19.92 -2.52 5.67
N ASP A 100 20.84 -1.96 4.87
CA ASP A 100 21.63 -2.68 3.85
C ASP A 100 23.02 -3.13 4.38
N ARG A 101 23.35 -2.84 5.65
CA ARG A 101 24.64 -3.22 6.27
C ARG A 101 24.61 -4.53 7.08
N ASP A 102 23.45 -5.17 7.19
CA ASP A 102 23.25 -6.41 7.95
C ASP A 102 22.86 -7.62 7.08
N GLY A 103 23.19 -7.60 5.77
CA GLY A 103 22.92 -8.68 4.81
C GLY A 103 24.19 -9.27 4.18
#